data_AF-W4M321-F1
#
_entry.id   AF-W4M321-F1
#
_cell.length_a   1.000
_cell.length_b   1.000
_cell.length_c   1.000
_cell.angle_alpha   90.00
_cell.angle_beta   90.00
_cell.angle_gamma   90.00
#
_symmetry.space_group_name_H-M   'P 1'
#
loop_
_entity.id
_entity.type
_entity.pdbx_description
1 polymer ?
#
loop_
_entity_poly.entity_id
_entity_poly.type
_entity_poly.pdbx_seq_one_letter_code
_entity_poly.pdbx_strand_id
1 'polypeptide(L)'
;MADTAPPSMRSYGRQAFLCFHGNCSAPEEVLTLHQRFMALSREYGLTKLRNPQRVKCTLADCLGVCTGGPILVVYPEGIWYHHVDLESLERIFHQHIVGGQPVDERVFHRLYPKSEEPAYAPDVRGDMPFHELLAPGEPEPEGASEEEEPYESSVEVELASLTETPDKAPPDPERHLTQTTRRQAAYLRKKARANREKGLIIVNTGTGKGKTTAALGLAFRALGQDLRVGIVQFIKGAIPTGEAALVKQLNLPIDMFTLGDGFTWNTQNREQDVATALQAWEQAVALLHDPAYDLIILDELNIVLRYGYLPLETVLEALRQKRDMLHVVITGRHANKALVELADLVTEMKPVKHPYKAGIRAQKGVEF
;
A
#
# COMPACT_ATOMS: atom_id res chain seq x y z
N MET A 1 2.46 16.42 25.34
CA MET A 1 1.99 17.25 24.22
C MET A 1 2.62 16.66 22.97
N ALA A 2 1.82 16.15 22.03
CA ALA A 2 2.38 15.64 20.77
C ALA A 2 2.98 16.82 20.02
N ASP A 3 4.24 16.69 19.62
CA ASP A 3 4.96 17.69 18.87
C ASP A 3 4.19 17.98 17.58
N THR A 4 3.58 19.16 17.51
CA THR A 4 2.81 19.65 16.35
C THR A 4 3.72 20.24 15.28
N ALA A 5 5.04 20.23 15.50
CA ALA A 5 5.97 20.67 14.49
C ALA A 5 5.86 19.77 13.25
N PRO A 6 5.84 20.35 12.03
CA PRO A 6 5.94 19.55 10.82
C PRO A 6 7.24 18.73 10.87
N PRO A 7 7.23 17.47 10.37
CA PRO A 7 8.44 16.67 10.34
C PRO A 7 9.49 17.39 9.49
N SER A 8 10.67 17.59 10.06
CA SER A 8 11.81 18.13 9.32
C SER A 8 12.62 16.98 8.72
N MET A 9 13.07 17.17 7.48
CA MET A 9 14.04 16.29 6.84
C MET A 9 15.30 17.09 6.57
N ARG A 10 16.46 16.60 7.02
CA ARG A 10 17.73 17.22 6.68
C ARG A 10 17.93 17.24 5.16
N SER A 11 18.65 18.21 4.64
CA SER A 11 19.00 18.27 3.22
C SER A 11 19.80 17.02 2.82
N TYR A 12 19.68 16.60 1.57
CA TYR A 12 20.51 15.56 0.97
C TYR A 12 20.82 15.94 -0.48
N GLY A 13 21.97 15.48 -0.98
CA GLY A 13 22.45 15.87 -2.30
C GLY A 13 21.72 15.15 -3.41
N ARG A 14 21.53 13.83 -3.26
CA ARG A 14 20.88 12.99 -4.29
C ARG A 14 19.94 11.95 -3.69
N GLN A 15 18.91 11.61 -4.47
CA GLN A 15 18.03 10.48 -4.21
C GLN A 15 18.07 9.56 -5.43
N ALA A 16 18.58 8.35 -5.22
CA ALA A 16 18.56 7.26 -6.16
C ALA A 16 17.32 6.39 -5.95
N PHE A 17 16.70 5.97 -7.05
CA PHE A 17 15.60 5.01 -7.07
C PHE A 17 15.99 3.80 -7.92
N LEU A 18 15.90 2.60 -7.33
CA LEU A 18 16.11 1.33 -8.04
C LEU A 18 14.76 0.64 -8.24
N CYS A 19 14.43 0.30 -9.48
CA CYS A 19 13.20 -0.42 -9.82
C CYS A 19 13.28 -1.88 -9.34
N PHE A 20 12.39 -2.29 -8.43
CA PHE A 20 12.46 -3.56 -7.70
C PHE A 20 11.49 -4.65 -8.16
N HIS A 21 10.23 -4.32 -8.46
CA HIS A 21 9.17 -5.29 -8.79
C HIS A 21 8.60 -5.13 -10.21
N GLY A 22 9.34 -4.52 -11.14
CA GLY A 22 8.96 -4.46 -12.56
C GLY A 22 9.21 -5.79 -13.28
N ASN A 23 8.47 -6.04 -14.38
CA ASN A 23 8.67 -7.22 -15.25
C ASN A 23 10.06 -7.28 -15.93
N CYS A 24 10.88 -6.24 -15.77
CA CYS A 24 12.14 -6.05 -16.47
C CYS A 24 13.38 -6.46 -15.66
N SER A 25 13.23 -6.94 -14.41
CA SER A 25 14.37 -7.30 -13.56
C SER A 25 14.00 -8.35 -12.52
N ALA A 26 14.93 -9.24 -12.18
CA ALA A 26 14.73 -10.18 -11.09
C ALA A 26 14.90 -9.45 -9.73
N PRO A 27 14.00 -9.65 -8.75
CA PRO A 27 14.10 -9.00 -7.44
C PRO A 27 15.43 -9.25 -6.72
N GLU A 28 16.01 -10.44 -6.88
CA GLU A 28 17.30 -10.81 -6.28
C GLU A 28 18.45 -9.93 -6.82
N GLU A 29 18.49 -9.74 -8.12
CA GLU A 29 19.49 -8.90 -8.80
C GLU A 29 19.40 -7.44 -8.30
N VAL A 30 18.18 -6.89 -8.19
CA VAL A 30 17.98 -5.52 -7.70
C VAL A 30 18.36 -5.37 -6.23
N LEU A 31 18.09 -6.37 -5.38
CA LEU A 31 18.53 -6.35 -3.98
C LEU A 31 20.05 -6.39 -3.86
N THR A 32 20.74 -7.17 -4.70
CA THR A 32 22.20 -7.17 -4.77
C THR A 32 22.73 -5.80 -5.18
N LEU A 33 22.12 -5.15 -6.17
CA LEU A 33 22.48 -3.78 -6.58
C LEU A 33 22.23 -2.77 -5.46
N HIS A 34 21.10 -2.87 -4.76
CA HIS A 34 20.78 -2.00 -3.62
C HIS A 34 21.79 -2.16 -2.48
N GLN A 35 22.11 -3.39 -2.11
CA GLN A 35 23.13 -3.70 -1.09
C GLN A 35 24.50 -3.13 -1.48
N ARG A 36 24.91 -3.31 -2.75
CA ARG A 36 26.17 -2.76 -3.25
C ARG A 36 26.17 -1.23 -3.23
N PHE A 37 25.09 -0.58 -3.67
CA PHE A 37 24.93 0.86 -3.61
C PHE A 37 25.04 1.38 -2.16
N MET A 38 24.37 0.72 -1.21
CA MET A 38 24.43 1.11 0.20
C MET A 38 25.82 0.88 0.81
N ALA A 39 26.55 -0.15 0.37
CA ALA A 39 27.94 -0.36 0.78
C ALA A 39 28.85 0.77 0.28
N LEU A 40 28.75 1.13 -1.00
CA LEU A 40 29.48 2.26 -1.59
C LEU A 40 29.13 3.59 -0.90
N SER A 41 27.85 3.83 -0.62
CA SER A 41 27.44 5.03 0.13
C SER A 41 28.07 5.13 1.51
N ARG A 42 28.29 4.00 2.20
CA ARG A 42 28.98 3.99 3.51
C ARG A 42 30.48 4.24 3.33
N GLU A 43 31.11 3.57 2.37
CA GLU A 43 32.53 3.73 2.06
C GLU A 43 32.91 5.18 1.75
N TYR A 44 32.06 5.89 1.00
CA TYR A 44 32.27 7.29 0.63
C TYR A 44 31.69 8.29 1.66
N GLY A 45 31.20 7.82 2.82
CA GLY A 45 30.62 8.70 3.85
C GLY A 45 29.34 9.44 3.42
N LEU A 46 28.67 8.97 2.37
CA LEU A 46 27.45 9.54 1.80
C LEU A 46 26.17 9.11 2.54
N THR A 47 26.28 8.33 3.62
CA THR A 47 25.14 8.00 4.50
C THR A 47 25.01 8.96 5.70
N LYS A 48 26.04 9.77 5.99
CA LYS A 48 26.08 10.63 7.18
C LYS A 48 25.01 11.73 7.12
N LEU A 49 24.22 11.86 8.18
CA LEU A 49 23.09 12.82 8.24
C LEU A 49 23.52 14.30 8.11
N ARG A 50 24.76 14.63 8.46
CA ARG A 50 25.34 15.99 8.36
C ARG A 50 26.03 16.24 7.01
N ASN A 51 26.20 15.20 6.19
CA ASN A 51 26.82 15.37 4.87
C ASN A 51 25.79 15.97 3.90
N PRO A 52 25.98 17.20 3.39
CA PRO A 52 25.05 17.80 2.44
C PRO A 52 25.00 17.03 1.12
N GLN A 53 26.05 16.28 0.78
CA GLN A 53 26.13 15.39 -0.38
C GLN A 53 25.54 14.00 -0.12
N ARG A 54 24.93 13.75 1.05
CA ARG A 54 24.40 12.43 1.38
C ARG A 54 23.45 11.93 0.30
N VAL A 55 23.47 10.62 0.07
CA VAL A 55 22.72 9.98 -1.00
C VAL A 55 21.80 8.93 -0.41
N LYS A 56 20.52 9.05 -0.74
CA LYS A 56 19.51 8.08 -0.35
C LYS A 56 19.25 7.12 -1.50
N CYS A 57 19.15 5.83 -1.22
CA CYS A 57 18.77 4.83 -2.21
C CYS A 57 17.48 4.14 -1.79
N THR A 58 16.42 4.34 -2.57
CA THR A 58 15.09 3.79 -2.31
C THR A 58 14.74 2.74 -3.35
N LEU A 59 14.28 1.57 -2.89
CA LEU A 59 13.66 0.58 -3.76
C LEU A 59 12.27 1.08 -4.15
N ALA A 60 12.06 1.32 -5.43
CA ALA A 60 10.78 1.69 -6.01
C ALA A 60 10.09 0.45 -6.58
N ASP A 61 8.78 0.31 -6.37
CA ASP A 61 8.02 -0.87 -6.79
C ASP A 61 8.09 -1.08 -8.32
N CYS A 62 7.61 -0.14 -9.12
CA CYS A 62 7.80 -0.13 -10.56
C CYS A 62 7.95 1.31 -11.05
N LEU A 63 8.89 1.55 -11.98
CA LEU A 63 9.11 2.85 -12.61
C LEU A 63 8.41 3.01 -13.97
N GLY A 64 7.61 2.02 -14.40
CA GLY A 64 6.78 2.11 -15.61
C GLY A 64 7.50 1.88 -16.95
N VAL A 65 8.78 1.49 -16.94
CA VAL A 65 9.60 1.34 -18.16
C VAL A 65 9.44 -0.05 -18.82
N CYS A 66 9.03 -1.06 -18.05
CA CYS A 66 8.67 -2.43 -18.48
C CYS A 66 9.73 -3.25 -19.24
N THR A 67 10.82 -2.66 -19.75
CA THR A 67 11.93 -3.32 -20.47
C THR A 67 13.28 -2.70 -20.11
N GLY A 68 14.36 -3.48 -20.24
CA GLY A 68 15.73 -2.99 -20.06
C GLY A 68 16.09 -2.63 -18.62
N GLY A 69 15.49 -3.31 -17.64
CA GLY A 69 15.88 -3.18 -16.25
C GLY A 69 17.12 -4.02 -15.92
N PRO A 70 17.70 -3.89 -14.71
CA PRO A 70 17.33 -2.94 -13.65
C PRO A 70 17.43 -1.47 -14.06
N ILE A 71 16.45 -0.68 -13.60
CA ILE A 71 16.38 0.76 -13.87
C ILE A 71 16.82 1.52 -12.63
N LEU A 72 17.76 2.45 -12.80
CA LEU A 72 18.22 3.37 -11.77
C LEU A 72 17.92 4.80 -12.18
N VAL A 73 17.28 5.55 -11.30
CA VAL A 73 16.98 6.98 -11.50
C VAL A 73 17.67 7.79 -10.43
N VAL A 74 18.33 8.87 -10.82
CA VAL A 74 19.02 9.77 -9.91
C VAL A 74 18.40 11.16 -10.00
N TYR A 75 17.89 11.63 -8.87
CA TYR A 75 17.42 12.99 -8.66
C TYR A 75 18.41 13.79 -7.81
N PRO A 76 18.51 15.12 -8.02
CA PRO A 76 17.60 15.94 -8.83
C PRO A 76 17.90 16.02 -10.33
N GLU A 77 19.02 15.48 -10.79
CA GLU A 77 19.45 15.55 -12.19
C GLU A 77 18.45 14.91 -13.16
N GLY A 78 17.56 14.04 -12.67
CA GLY A 78 16.49 13.42 -13.45
C GLY A 78 17.04 12.50 -14.54
N ILE A 79 18.11 11.75 -14.21
CA ILE A 79 18.80 10.88 -15.17
C ILE A 79 18.42 9.43 -14.92
N TRP A 80 18.07 8.74 -16.02
CA TRP A 80 17.56 7.38 -16.01
C TRP A 80 18.53 6.44 -16.73
N TYR A 81 18.98 5.43 -15.99
CA TYR A 81 19.88 4.39 -16.45
C TYR A 81 19.13 3.07 -16.68
N HIS A 82 19.55 2.33 -17.70
CA HIS A 82 18.99 1.03 -18.06
C HIS A 82 20.03 -0.09 -17.93
N HIS A 83 19.56 -1.33 -17.87
CA HIS A 83 20.36 -2.56 -17.80
C HIS A 83 21.47 -2.43 -16.75
N VAL A 84 21.10 -1.94 -15.57
CA VAL A 84 22.05 -1.69 -14.50
C VAL A 84 22.43 -3.03 -13.88
N ASP A 85 23.68 -3.42 -14.10
CA ASP A 85 24.37 -4.55 -13.48
C ASP A 85 25.36 -4.02 -12.41
N LEU A 86 26.10 -4.90 -11.74
CA LEU A 86 27.03 -4.49 -10.69
C LEU A 86 28.16 -3.57 -11.20
N GLU A 87 28.69 -3.86 -12.39
CA GLU A 87 29.78 -3.09 -12.99
C GLU A 87 29.31 -1.67 -13.36
N SER A 88 28.18 -1.58 -14.05
CA SER A 88 27.59 -0.30 -14.43
C SER A 88 27.07 0.47 -13.23
N LEU A 89 26.57 -0.20 -12.17
CA LEU A 89 26.21 0.44 -10.91
C LEU A 89 27.42 1.11 -10.26
N GLU A 90 28.54 0.41 -10.15
CA GLU A 90 29.78 0.97 -9.59
C GLU A 90 30.27 2.15 -10.44
N ARG A 91 30.25 2.01 -11.77
CA ARG A 91 30.61 3.12 -12.67
C ARG A 91 29.68 4.32 -12.52
N ILE A 92 28.36 4.11 -12.45
CA ILE A 92 27.38 5.17 -12.17
C ILE A 92 27.65 5.80 -10.81
N PHE A 93 27.96 5.00 -9.80
CA PHE A 93 28.25 5.51 -8.47
C PHE A 93 29.48 6.42 -8.47
N HIS A 94 30.62 5.96 -8.98
CA HIS A 94 31.86 6.75 -8.99
C HIS A 94 31.78 7.95 -9.94
N GLN A 95 31.26 7.77 -11.15
CA GLN A 95 31.25 8.84 -12.16
C GLN A 95 30.14 9.86 -11.90
N HIS A 96 28.92 9.39 -11.60
CA HIS A 96 27.75 10.26 -11.48
C HIS A 96 27.45 10.65 -10.03
N ILE A 97 27.38 9.68 -9.10
CA ILE A 97 27.01 9.98 -7.71
C ILE A 97 28.13 10.74 -6.98
N VAL A 98 29.38 10.31 -7.15
CA VAL A 98 30.56 10.97 -6.56
C VAL A 98 31.09 12.07 -7.48
N GLY A 99 31.32 11.76 -8.76
CA GLY A 99 31.93 12.69 -9.72
C GLY A 99 30.98 13.71 -10.36
N GLY A 100 29.66 13.61 -10.14
CA GLY A 100 28.67 14.54 -10.71
C GLY A 100 28.50 14.46 -12.23
N GLN A 101 29.10 13.48 -12.91
CA GLN A 101 29.07 13.34 -14.37
C GLN A 101 28.26 12.11 -14.79
N PRO A 102 27.20 12.25 -15.59
CA PRO A 102 26.39 11.11 -16.02
C PRO A 102 27.14 10.11 -16.90
N VAL A 103 26.82 8.83 -16.77
CA VAL A 103 27.35 7.77 -17.65
C VAL A 103 26.53 7.73 -18.94
N ASP A 104 26.78 8.68 -19.85
CA ASP A 104 25.98 8.94 -21.06
C ASP A 104 25.59 7.68 -21.86
N GLU A 105 26.51 6.72 -22.01
CA GLU A 105 26.31 5.45 -22.74
C GLU A 105 25.19 4.57 -22.18
N ARG A 106 24.83 4.75 -20.90
CA ARG A 106 23.80 3.98 -20.19
C ARG A 106 22.53 4.79 -19.93
N VAL A 107 22.48 6.06 -20.36
CA VAL A 107 21.31 6.93 -20.16
C VAL A 107 20.32 6.71 -21.30
N PHE A 108 19.09 6.29 -20.98
CA PHE A 108 18.02 6.22 -21.98
C PHE A 108 17.01 7.37 -21.88
N HIS A 109 16.97 8.07 -20.74
CA HIS A 109 16.06 9.20 -20.54
C HIS A 109 16.65 10.26 -19.61
N ARG A 110 16.36 11.52 -19.93
CA ARG A 110 16.73 12.71 -19.16
C ARG A 110 15.48 13.56 -18.99
N LEU A 111 15.16 13.92 -17.74
CA LEU A 111 14.04 14.81 -17.46
C LEU A 111 14.29 16.24 -17.94
N TYR A 112 15.56 16.66 -17.99
CA TYR A 112 15.99 17.97 -18.44
C TYR A 112 16.93 17.86 -19.66
N PRO A 113 16.88 18.82 -20.61
CA PRO A 113 17.88 18.93 -21.67
C PRO A 113 19.30 19.03 -21.10
N LYS A 114 20.32 18.54 -21.82
CA LYS A 114 21.73 18.64 -21.38
C LYS A 114 22.19 20.08 -21.09
N SER A 115 21.53 21.07 -21.67
CA SER A 115 21.81 22.51 -21.52
C SER A 115 21.11 23.16 -20.32
N GLU A 116 20.18 22.47 -19.66
CA GLU A 116 19.36 23.00 -18.56
C GLU A 116 19.59 22.10 -17.33
N GLU A 117 20.54 22.48 -16.47
CA GLU A 117 20.66 21.85 -15.15
C GLU A 117 19.48 22.31 -14.27
N PRO A 118 18.78 21.40 -13.58
CA PRO A 118 17.66 21.78 -12.72
C PRO A 118 18.14 22.64 -11.56
N ALA A 119 17.46 23.77 -11.34
CA ALA A 119 17.72 24.73 -10.27
C ALA A 119 17.64 24.17 -8.83
N TYR A 120 17.35 22.88 -8.67
CA TYR A 120 17.23 22.18 -7.39
C TYR A 120 18.50 21.41 -7.00
N ALA A 121 19.51 21.27 -7.86
CA ALA A 121 20.79 20.73 -7.41
C ALA A 121 21.42 21.72 -6.43
N PRO A 122 21.54 21.42 -5.11
CA PRO A 122 22.36 22.26 -4.24
C PRO A 122 23.74 22.32 -4.88
N ASP A 123 24.23 23.54 -5.15
CA ASP A 123 25.51 23.77 -5.81
C ASP A 123 26.61 22.99 -5.07
N VAL A 124 27.03 21.87 -5.65
CA VAL A 124 28.04 20.96 -5.11
C VAL A 124 29.44 21.33 -5.59
N ARG A 125 29.64 22.52 -6.18
CA ARG A 125 30.93 22.94 -6.75
C ARG A 125 31.67 23.99 -5.93
N GLY A 126 31.15 24.39 -4.77
CA GLY A 126 31.88 25.21 -3.80
C GLY A 126 31.87 24.54 -2.44
N ASP A 127 33.06 24.29 -1.88
CA ASP A 127 33.21 24.04 -0.45
C ASP A 127 32.65 25.27 0.29
N MET A 128 31.39 25.22 0.74
CA MET A 128 30.88 26.20 1.70
C MET A 128 31.36 25.74 3.09
N PRO A 129 32.31 26.43 3.71
CA PRO A 129 32.74 26.09 5.05
C PRO A 129 31.57 26.20 6.03
N PHE A 130 31.48 25.23 6.95
CA PHE A 130 30.33 25.00 7.84
C PHE A 130 29.77 26.25 8.55
N HIS A 131 30.62 27.24 8.84
CA HIS A 131 30.22 28.49 9.51
C HIS A 131 29.30 29.39 8.68
N GLU A 132 29.27 29.23 7.35
CA GLU A 132 28.40 30.02 6.46
C GLU A 132 26.98 29.45 6.35
N LEU A 133 26.74 28.27 6.94
CA LEU A 133 25.41 27.62 7.00
C LEU A 133 24.64 27.97 8.29
N LEU A 134 25.25 28.69 9.22
CA LEU A 134 24.61 29.17 10.44
C LEU A 134 23.96 30.54 10.19
N ALA A 135 22.76 30.76 10.72
CA ALA A 135 22.14 32.08 10.65
C ALA A 135 23.00 33.10 11.44
N PRO A 136 23.04 34.40 11.05
CA PRO A 136 23.88 35.39 11.73
C PRO A 136 23.56 35.46 13.24
N GLY A 137 24.52 35.05 14.07
CA GLY A 137 24.40 35.07 15.54
C GLY A 137 24.02 33.75 16.21
N GLU A 138 23.90 32.64 15.47
CA GLU A 138 23.75 31.31 16.09
C GLU A 138 25.11 30.83 16.64
N PRO A 139 25.23 30.55 17.95
CA PRO A 139 26.45 29.96 18.50
C PRO A 139 26.59 28.51 18.04
N GLU A 140 27.83 28.05 17.84
CA GLU A 140 28.11 26.64 17.63
C GLU A 140 27.59 25.84 18.85
N PRO A 141 26.77 24.79 18.64
CA PRO A 141 26.22 24.04 19.76
C PRO A 141 27.32 23.23 20.46
N GLU A 142 27.60 23.58 21.71
CA GLU A 142 28.43 22.77 22.60
C GLU A 142 27.76 21.41 22.85
N GLY A 143 28.49 20.32 22.59
CA GLY A 143 28.01 18.94 22.80
C GLY A 143 27.73 18.14 21.52
N ALA A 144 28.12 18.62 20.34
CA ALA A 144 28.09 17.83 19.11
C ALA A 144 29.22 16.77 19.10
N SER A 145 29.13 15.74 19.94
CA SER A 145 29.94 14.54 19.77
C SER A 145 29.59 13.85 18.45
N GLU A 146 30.61 13.30 17.78
CA GLU A 146 30.53 12.53 16.53
C GLU A 146 29.93 11.13 16.73
N GLU A 147 28.87 10.99 17.53
CA GLU A 147 28.28 9.67 17.75
C GLU A 147 27.30 9.34 16.62
N GLU A 148 27.64 8.28 15.88
CA GLU A 148 26.74 7.56 15.00
C GLU A 148 25.53 7.09 15.82
N GLU A 149 24.35 7.70 15.64
CA GLU A 149 23.13 7.11 16.19
C GLU A 149 22.84 5.79 15.46
N PRO A 150 22.83 4.65 16.17
CA PRO A 150 22.37 3.40 15.58
C PRO A 150 20.88 3.55 15.30
N TYR A 151 20.45 3.10 14.12
CA TYR A 151 19.06 2.88 13.81
C TYR A 151 18.51 1.78 14.74
N GLU A 152 17.96 2.16 15.89
CA GLU A 152 17.17 1.26 16.73
C GLU A 152 15.79 1.05 16.12
N SER A 153 15.60 -0.09 15.45
CA SER A 153 14.27 -0.58 15.11
C SER A 153 13.61 -1.10 16.38
N SER A 154 12.74 -0.30 17.00
CA SER A 154 11.87 -0.75 18.10
C SER A 154 10.72 -1.61 17.57
N VAL A 155 11.08 -2.79 17.07
CA VAL A 155 10.21 -3.96 16.96
C VAL A 155 11.01 -5.16 17.47
N GLU A 156 11.06 -5.31 18.79
CA GLU A 156 11.36 -6.61 19.39
C GLU A 156 10.19 -7.54 19.06
N VAL A 157 10.32 -8.30 17.96
CA VAL A 157 9.60 -9.56 17.81
C VAL A 157 10.42 -10.58 18.60
N GLU A 158 9.81 -11.21 19.60
CA GLU A 158 10.41 -12.28 20.41
C GLU A 158 11.11 -13.32 19.52
N LEU A 159 12.44 -13.18 19.40
CA LEU A 159 13.34 -14.02 18.62
C LEU A 159 13.88 -15.18 19.47
N ALA A 160 13.14 -15.61 20.51
CA ALA A 160 13.64 -16.54 21.52
C ALA A 160 13.22 -18.02 21.33
N SER A 161 12.65 -18.39 20.17
CA SER A 161 12.33 -19.81 19.88
C SER A 161 12.87 -20.34 18.54
N LEU A 162 13.76 -19.60 17.87
CA LEU A 162 14.39 -20.06 16.62
C LEU A 162 15.93 -20.05 16.65
N THR A 163 16.55 -19.87 17.82
CA THR A 163 17.99 -20.13 17.99
C THR A 163 18.24 -21.63 18.06
N GLU A 164 18.24 -22.25 16.88
CA GLU A 164 19.10 -23.37 16.45
C GLU A 164 18.55 -23.89 15.11
N THR A 165 18.79 -23.14 14.04
CA THR A 165 19.04 -23.80 12.75
C THR A 165 20.54 -23.73 12.51
N PRO A 166 21.24 -24.87 12.41
CA PRO A 166 22.69 -24.87 12.23
C PRO A 166 23.04 -24.15 10.93
N ASP A 167 24.16 -23.44 10.97
CA ASP A 167 24.85 -22.80 9.86
C ASP A 167 24.78 -23.69 8.60
N LYS A 168 23.82 -23.42 7.72
CA LYS A 168 23.69 -24.11 6.44
C LYS A 168 24.49 -23.30 5.45
N ALA A 169 25.59 -23.89 4.98
CA ALA A 169 26.34 -23.45 3.82
C ALA A 169 25.40 -22.92 2.71
N PRO A 170 25.81 -21.89 1.94
CA PRO A 170 24.99 -21.30 0.89
C PRO A 170 24.36 -22.41 0.04
N PRO A 171 23.03 -22.34 -0.24
CA PRO A 171 22.34 -23.42 -0.91
C PRO A 171 23.02 -23.65 -2.26
N ASP A 172 23.52 -24.87 -2.45
CA ASP A 172 24.07 -25.38 -3.71
C ASP A 172 23.26 -24.82 -4.91
N PRO A 173 23.90 -24.14 -5.88
CA PRO A 173 23.23 -23.55 -7.03
C PRO A 173 22.29 -24.52 -7.75
N GLU A 174 22.65 -25.82 -7.82
CA GLU A 174 21.80 -26.85 -8.40
C GLU A 174 20.57 -27.15 -7.54
N ARG A 175 20.70 -27.13 -6.20
CA ARG A 175 19.57 -27.24 -5.27
C ARG A 175 18.66 -26.02 -5.33
N HIS A 176 19.18 -24.81 -5.56
CA HIS A 176 18.38 -23.60 -5.73
C HIS A 176 17.57 -23.62 -7.02
N LEU A 177 18.20 -23.94 -8.16
CA LEU A 177 17.54 -24.16 -9.46
C LEU A 177 16.46 -25.25 -9.40
N THR A 178 16.75 -26.34 -8.68
CA THR A 178 15.77 -27.43 -8.50
C THR A 178 14.58 -26.97 -7.64
N GLN A 179 14.81 -26.13 -6.62
CA GLN A 179 13.74 -25.58 -5.78
C GLN A 179 12.89 -24.54 -6.50
N THR A 180 13.49 -23.63 -7.27
CA THR A 180 12.76 -22.62 -8.06
C THR A 180 11.95 -23.27 -9.17
N THR A 181 12.51 -24.25 -9.88
CA THR A 181 11.79 -25.07 -10.87
C THR A 181 10.62 -25.82 -10.23
N ARG A 182 10.82 -26.39 -9.02
CA ARG A 182 9.72 -27.01 -8.25
C ARG A 182 8.65 -26.01 -7.82
N ARG A 183 9.01 -24.79 -7.41
CA ARG A 183 8.07 -23.71 -7.04
C ARG A 183 7.29 -23.21 -8.25
N GLN A 184 7.95 -23.03 -9.40
CA GLN A 184 7.31 -22.65 -10.65
C GLN A 184 6.37 -23.75 -11.15
N ALA A 185 6.81 -25.01 -11.14
CA ALA A 185 5.95 -26.14 -11.47
C ALA A 185 4.76 -26.25 -10.50
N ALA A 186 4.95 -26.00 -9.20
CA ALA A 186 3.87 -25.96 -8.22
C ALA A 186 2.91 -24.79 -8.45
N TYR A 187 3.41 -23.60 -8.80
CA TYR A 187 2.60 -22.43 -9.16
C TYR A 187 1.79 -22.69 -10.43
N LEU A 188 2.41 -23.21 -11.49
CA LEU A 188 1.73 -23.58 -12.73
C LEU A 188 0.70 -24.69 -12.51
N ARG A 189 1.00 -25.69 -11.68
CA ARG A 189 0.03 -26.71 -11.27
C ARG A 189 -1.14 -26.12 -10.49
N LYS A 190 -0.89 -25.16 -9.57
CA LYS A 190 -1.95 -24.44 -8.84
C LYS A 190 -2.81 -23.60 -9.79
N LYS A 191 -2.18 -22.88 -10.72
CA LYS A 191 -2.86 -22.07 -11.74
C LYS A 191 -3.69 -22.94 -12.68
N ALA A 192 -3.15 -24.06 -13.16
CA ALA A 192 -3.88 -25.00 -14.01
C ALA A 192 -5.08 -25.65 -13.30
N ARG A 193 -5.00 -25.82 -11.97
CA ARG A 193 -6.13 -26.28 -11.14
C ARG A 193 -7.18 -25.20 -10.87
N ALA A 194 -6.80 -23.92 -10.95
CA ALA A 194 -7.68 -22.77 -10.74
C ALA A 194 -8.23 -22.27 -12.09
N ASN A 195 -9.06 -23.09 -12.73
CA ASN A 195 -9.61 -22.85 -14.07
C ASN A 195 -11.11 -22.56 -14.09
N ARG A 196 -11.73 -22.36 -12.92
CA ARG A 196 -13.15 -22.07 -12.79
C ARG A 196 -13.35 -20.58 -12.52
N GLU A 197 -14.22 -19.97 -13.30
CA GLU A 197 -14.74 -18.63 -13.05
C GLU A 197 -16.10 -18.73 -12.34
N LYS A 198 -16.29 -17.88 -11.34
CA LYS A 198 -17.58 -17.68 -10.67
C LYS A 198 -17.57 -16.31 -9.97
N GLY A 199 -18.75 -15.77 -9.71
CA GLY A 199 -18.96 -14.65 -8.81
C GLY A 199 -18.62 -15.05 -7.37
N LEU A 200 -17.88 -14.19 -6.68
CA LEU A 200 -17.30 -14.47 -5.37
C LEU A 200 -18.11 -13.84 -4.23
N ILE A 201 -18.20 -14.54 -3.11
CA ILE A 201 -18.63 -13.97 -1.83
C ILE A 201 -17.39 -13.55 -1.05
N ILE A 202 -17.26 -12.26 -0.78
CA ILE A 202 -16.10 -11.64 -0.16
C ILE A 202 -16.51 -11.03 1.18
N VAL A 203 -15.79 -11.33 2.26
CA VAL A 203 -16.06 -10.78 3.60
C VAL A 203 -14.85 -9.97 4.08
N ASN A 204 -15.06 -8.67 4.28
CA ASN A 204 -14.09 -7.77 4.91
C ASN A 204 -14.51 -7.48 6.34
N THR A 205 -13.88 -8.15 7.32
CA THR A 205 -14.22 -8.04 8.74
C THR A 205 -13.06 -7.56 9.60
N GLY A 206 -13.17 -7.67 10.93
CA GLY A 206 -12.16 -7.24 11.89
C GLY A 206 -12.39 -5.84 12.47
N THR A 207 -11.70 -5.55 13.56
CA THR A 207 -11.87 -4.32 14.35
C THR A 207 -11.05 -3.13 13.82
N GLY A 208 -10.16 -3.36 12.85
CA GLY A 208 -9.34 -2.34 12.22
C GLY A 208 -10.10 -1.50 11.19
N LYS A 209 -9.52 -0.35 10.84
CA LYS A 209 -9.96 0.50 9.74
C LYS A 209 -9.65 -0.20 8.41
N GLY A 210 -10.51 -0.01 7.41
CA GLY A 210 -10.23 -0.40 6.03
C GLY A 210 -11.35 -1.17 5.32
N LYS A 211 -12.35 -1.69 6.06
CA LYS A 211 -13.31 -2.68 5.54
C LYS A 211 -14.15 -2.12 4.40
N THR A 212 -14.83 -1.01 4.67
CA THR A 212 -15.63 -0.27 3.70
C THR A 212 -14.77 0.31 2.58
N THR A 213 -13.62 0.91 2.90
CA THR A 213 -12.73 1.49 1.88
C THR A 213 -12.16 0.44 0.92
N ALA A 214 -11.89 -0.78 1.40
CA ALA A 214 -11.47 -1.89 0.54
C ALA A 214 -12.62 -2.37 -0.37
N ALA A 215 -13.85 -2.41 0.14
CA ALA A 215 -15.03 -2.72 -0.68
C ALA A 215 -15.25 -1.66 -1.77
N LEU A 216 -15.13 -0.38 -1.42
CA LEU A 216 -15.22 0.74 -2.37
C LEU A 216 -14.07 0.76 -3.39
N GLY A 217 -12.85 0.39 -2.98
CA GLY A 217 -11.73 0.19 -3.89
C GLY A 217 -12.00 -0.92 -4.91
N LEU A 218 -12.69 -2.00 -4.50
CA LEU A 218 -13.15 -3.04 -5.40
C LEU A 218 -14.25 -2.54 -6.34
N ALA A 219 -15.17 -1.69 -5.86
CA ALA A 219 -16.15 -1.02 -6.73
C ALA A 219 -15.46 -0.20 -7.82
N PHE A 220 -14.47 0.62 -7.46
CA PHE A 220 -13.68 1.38 -8.43
C PHE A 220 -12.98 0.49 -9.45
N ARG A 221 -12.45 -0.66 -9.04
CA ARG A 221 -11.88 -1.64 -9.96
C ARG A 221 -12.92 -2.23 -10.91
N ALA A 222 -14.12 -2.54 -10.41
CA ALA A 222 -15.22 -3.04 -11.22
C ALA A 222 -15.67 -2.01 -12.26
N LEU A 223 -15.79 -0.73 -11.85
CA LEU A 223 -16.09 0.38 -12.77
C LEU A 223 -15.08 0.49 -13.92
N GLY A 224 -13.78 0.30 -13.63
CA GLY A 224 -12.72 0.29 -14.65
C GLY A 224 -12.77 -0.89 -15.62
N GLN A 225 -13.73 -1.80 -15.45
CA GLN A 225 -14.02 -2.95 -16.30
C GLN A 225 -15.47 -2.92 -16.83
N ASP A 226 -16.07 -1.72 -16.85
CA ASP A 226 -17.44 -1.48 -17.33
C ASP A 226 -18.54 -2.25 -16.58
N LEU A 227 -18.24 -2.70 -15.36
CA LEU A 227 -19.20 -3.41 -14.51
C LEU A 227 -20.05 -2.44 -13.69
N ARG A 228 -21.31 -2.80 -13.46
CA ARG A 228 -22.24 -2.00 -12.65
C ARG A 228 -22.22 -2.45 -11.19
N VAL A 229 -22.27 -1.48 -10.27
CA VAL A 229 -22.17 -1.74 -8.83
C VAL A 229 -23.44 -1.29 -8.09
N GLY A 230 -23.95 -2.14 -7.21
CA GLY A 230 -25.00 -1.79 -6.26
C GLY A 230 -24.44 -1.77 -4.84
N ILE A 231 -24.74 -0.74 -4.05
CA ILE A 231 -24.26 -0.62 -2.67
C ILE A 231 -25.45 -0.41 -1.75
N VAL A 232 -25.64 -1.32 -0.79
CA VAL A 232 -26.59 -1.16 0.31
C VAL A 232 -25.81 -0.92 1.59
N GLN A 233 -26.02 0.23 2.21
CA GLN A 233 -25.38 0.61 3.46
C GLN A 233 -26.35 0.41 4.61
N PHE A 234 -26.04 -0.53 5.49
CA PHE A 234 -26.81 -0.76 6.71
C PHE A 234 -26.32 0.17 7.83
N ILE A 235 -27.22 0.56 8.74
CA ILE A 235 -26.94 1.35 9.97
C ILE A 235 -26.50 2.81 9.73
N LYS A 236 -25.86 3.13 8.59
CA LYS A 236 -25.48 4.51 8.26
C LYS A 236 -26.75 5.36 8.13
N GLY A 237 -26.83 6.39 8.98
CA GLY A 237 -27.92 7.38 8.95
C GLY A 237 -27.79 8.34 7.78
N ALA A 238 -28.64 9.36 7.75
CA ALA A 238 -28.68 10.40 6.72
C ALA A 238 -27.42 11.32 6.63
N ILE A 239 -26.30 10.94 7.26
CA ILE A 239 -25.05 11.70 7.17
C ILE A 239 -24.45 11.48 5.78
N PRO A 240 -24.29 12.55 4.97
CA PRO A 240 -23.72 12.43 3.64
C PRO A 240 -22.29 11.88 3.72
N THR A 241 -22.03 10.80 2.99
CA THR A 241 -20.68 10.25 2.85
C THR A 241 -19.99 10.90 1.65
N GLY A 242 -18.67 11.11 1.75
CA GLY A 242 -17.89 11.65 0.63
C GLY A 242 -18.03 10.81 -0.65
N GLU A 243 -18.18 9.50 -0.48
CA GLU A 243 -18.34 8.56 -1.60
C GLU A 243 -19.68 8.70 -2.31
N ALA A 244 -20.78 8.84 -1.57
CA ALA A 244 -22.11 9.07 -2.17
C ALA A 244 -22.16 10.41 -2.91
N ALA A 245 -21.52 11.46 -2.36
CA ALA A 245 -21.40 12.75 -3.03
C ALA A 245 -20.62 12.63 -4.35
N LEU A 246 -19.50 11.89 -4.35
CA LEU A 246 -18.67 11.68 -5.54
C LEU A 246 -19.40 10.88 -6.62
N VAL A 247 -20.10 9.80 -6.25
CA VAL A 247 -20.91 8.99 -7.18
C VAL A 247 -21.92 9.86 -7.90
N LYS A 248 -22.65 10.72 -7.17
CA LYS A 248 -23.62 11.65 -7.75
C LYS A 248 -22.95 12.72 -8.63
N GLN A 249 -21.86 13.32 -8.15
CA GLN A 249 -21.17 14.39 -8.87
C GLN A 249 -20.62 13.93 -10.21
N LEU A 250 -20.08 12.72 -10.26
CA LEU A 250 -19.47 12.15 -11.47
C LEU A 250 -20.42 11.27 -12.28
N ASN A 251 -21.67 11.09 -11.83
CA ASN A 251 -22.65 10.21 -12.45
C ASN A 251 -22.09 8.80 -12.72
N LEU A 252 -21.40 8.24 -11.70
CA LEU A 252 -20.82 6.89 -11.81
C LEU A 252 -21.94 5.84 -11.86
N PRO A 253 -21.75 4.70 -12.55
CA PRO A 253 -22.73 3.62 -12.60
C PRO A 253 -22.70 2.79 -11.29
N ILE A 254 -22.89 3.49 -10.18
CA ILE A 254 -23.03 2.95 -8.84
C ILE A 254 -24.39 3.41 -8.29
N ASP A 255 -25.25 2.46 -7.99
CA ASP A 255 -26.49 2.74 -7.27
C ASP A 255 -26.27 2.56 -5.76
N MET A 256 -26.32 3.66 -5.01
CA MET A 256 -26.10 3.67 -3.56
C MET A 256 -27.41 3.87 -2.80
N PHE A 257 -27.72 2.91 -1.94
CA PHE A 257 -28.89 2.90 -1.06
C PHE A 257 -28.43 3.00 0.39
N THR A 258 -28.65 4.17 1.00
CA THR A 258 -28.39 4.39 2.43
C THR A 258 -29.71 4.21 3.18
N LEU A 259 -29.88 3.04 3.79
CA LEU A 259 -31.11 2.64 4.46
C LEU A 259 -30.79 2.39 5.94
N GLY A 260 -31.09 3.38 6.79
CA GLY A 260 -30.67 3.42 8.18
C GLY A 260 -31.02 4.74 8.88
N ASP A 261 -31.31 4.69 10.17
CA ASP A 261 -31.58 5.88 11.01
C ASP A 261 -30.30 6.43 11.69
N GLY A 262 -29.14 5.82 11.45
CA GLY A 262 -27.89 6.13 12.14
C GLY A 262 -27.52 5.08 13.18
N PHE A 263 -26.43 5.34 13.91
CA PHE A 263 -25.98 4.43 14.95
C PHE A 263 -27.03 4.28 16.06
N THR A 264 -27.30 3.02 16.42
CA THR A 264 -28.29 2.56 17.41
C THR A 264 -28.08 3.06 18.84
N TRP A 265 -26.99 3.77 19.13
CA TRP A 265 -26.76 4.41 20.44
C TRP A 265 -27.66 5.63 20.65
N ASN A 266 -28.18 6.22 19.57
CA ASN A 266 -29.07 7.40 19.62
C ASN A 266 -30.56 7.05 19.54
N THR A 267 -30.91 5.86 19.05
CA THR A 267 -32.31 5.42 18.88
C THR A 267 -32.57 4.26 19.84
N GLN A 268 -33.33 4.51 20.91
CA GLN A 268 -33.69 3.47 21.89
C GLN A 268 -34.85 2.55 21.39
N ASN A 269 -34.95 2.31 20.08
CA ASN A 269 -36.05 1.56 19.49
C ASN A 269 -35.56 0.39 18.62
N ARG A 270 -35.45 -0.78 19.24
CA ARG A 270 -35.06 -2.03 18.57
C ARG A 270 -36.04 -2.44 17.46
N GLU A 271 -37.33 -2.19 17.62
CA GLU A 271 -38.34 -2.57 16.62
C GLU A 271 -38.13 -1.78 15.32
N GLN A 272 -37.82 -0.49 15.45
CA GLN A 272 -37.45 0.37 14.33
C GLN A 272 -36.15 -0.08 13.67
N ASP A 273 -35.10 -0.39 14.43
CA ASP A 273 -33.84 -0.91 13.89
C ASP A 273 -34.05 -2.20 13.08
N VAL A 274 -34.91 -3.10 13.57
CA VAL A 274 -35.29 -4.34 12.87
C VAL A 274 -36.03 -4.02 11.58
N ALA A 275 -37.03 -3.13 11.62
CA ALA A 275 -37.81 -2.74 10.45
C ALA A 275 -36.93 -2.14 9.35
N THR A 276 -36.04 -1.20 9.72
CA THR A 276 -35.12 -0.56 8.78
C THR A 276 -34.09 -1.56 8.21
N ALA A 277 -33.60 -2.49 9.03
CA ALA A 277 -32.71 -3.56 8.56
C ALA A 277 -33.40 -4.50 7.56
N LEU A 278 -34.68 -4.84 7.79
CA LEU A 278 -35.47 -5.66 6.87
C LEU A 278 -35.72 -4.93 5.55
N GLN A 279 -36.05 -3.64 5.57
CA GLN A 279 -36.19 -2.83 4.35
C GLN A 279 -34.88 -2.73 3.55
N ALA A 280 -33.76 -2.51 4.24
CA ALA A 280 -32.43 -2.53 3.60
C ALA A 280 -32.13 -3.90 2.98
N TRP A 281 -32.55 -4.97 3.64
CA TRP A 281 -32.41 -6.32 3.13
C TRP A 281 -33.29 -6.60 1.91
N GLU A 282 -34.53 -6.12 1.88
CA GLU A 282 -35.39 -6.23 0.69
C GLU A 282 -34.74 -5.57 -0.54
N GLN A 283 -34.16 -4.38 -0.35
CA GLN A 283 -33.40 -3.70 -1.40
C GLN A 283 -32.18 -4.53 -1.84
N ALA A 284 -31.42 -5.10 -0.90
CA ALA A 284 -30.29 -5.98 -1.21
C ALA A 284 -30.72 -7.20 -2.03
N VAL A 285 -31.82 -7.86 -1.63
CA VAL A 285 -32.38 -9.01 -2.36
C VAL A 285 -32.80 -8.62 -3.78
N ALA A 286 -33.40 -7.45 -3.99
CA ALA A 286 -33.73 -6.98 -5.32
C ALA A 286 -32.47 -6.85 -6.21
N LEU A 287 -31.39 -6.27 -5.69
CA LEU A 287 -30.12 -6.13 -6.42
C LEU A 287 -29.41 -7.46 -6.68
N LEU A 288 -29.51 -8.43 -5.76
CA LEU A 288 -28.95 -9.77 -5.93
C LEU A 288 -29.56 -10.48 -7.15
N HIS A 289 -30.84 -10.23 -7.45
CA HIS A 289 -31.57 -10.86 -8.56
C HIS A 289 -31.52 -10.04 -9.86
N ASP A 290 -31.24 -8.74 -9.79
CA ASP A 290 -31.21 -7.87 -10.96
C ASP A 290 -29.98 -8.16 -11.85
N PRO A 291 -30.16 -8.62 -13.11
CA PRO A 291 -29.05 -8.95 -14.00
C PRO A 291 -28.18 -7.75 -14.38
N ALA A 292 -28.63 -6.51 -14.15
CA ALA A 292 -27.87 -5.31 -14.49
C ALA A 292 -26.64 -5.06 -13.61
N TYR A 293 -26.53 -5.72 -12.46
CA TYR A 293 -25.41 -5.54 -11.53
C TYR A 293 -24.44 -6.72 -11.55
N ASP A 294 -23.16 -6.42 -11.44
CA ASP A 294 -22.08 -7.42 -11.43
C ASP A 294 -21.41 -7.53 -10.05
N LEU A 295 -21.49 -6.46 -9.26
CA LEU A 295 -20.95 -6.38 -7.90
C LEU A 295 -21.97 -5.73 -6.96
N ILE A 296 -22.30 -6.44 -5.88
CA ILE A 296 -23.12 -5.90 -4.77
C ILE A 296 -22.26 -5.74 -3.51
N ILE A 297 -22.33 -4.57 -2.89
CA ILE A 297 -21.68 -4.30 -1.60
C ILE A 297 -22.76 -4.16 -0.52
N LEU A 298 -22.69 -5.03 0.49
CA LEU A 298 -23.53 -5.02 1.69
C LEU A 298 -22.69 -4.45 2.84
N ASP A 299 -22.63 -3.13 2.91
CA ASP A 299 -21.78 -2.39 3.84
C ASP A 299 -22.38 -2.42 5.25
N GLU A 300 -21.57 -2.80 6.24
CA GLU A 300 -21.92 -2.96 7.67
C GLU A 300 -23.00 -4.01 7.99
N LEU A 301 -23.33 -4.90 7.06
CA LEU A 301 -24.27 -6.02 7.29
C LEU A 301 -23.83 -6.93 8.45
N ASN A 302 -22.53 -7.14 8.66
CA ASN A 302 -22.05 -7.95 9.79
C ASN A 302 -22.52 -7.40 11.15
N ILE A 303 -22.66 -6.08 11.27
CA ILE A 303 -23.12 -5.44 12.51
C ILE A 303 -24.62 -5.72 12.72
N VAL A 304 -25.43 -5.61 11.66
CA VAL A 304 -26.87 -5.94 11.68
C VAL A 304 -27.11 -7.38 12.12
N LEU A 305 -26.33 -8.32 11.55
CA LEU A 305 -26.38 -9.73 11.90
C LEU A 305 -25.97 -9.97 13.36
N ARG A 306 -24.94 -9.27 13.84
CA ARG A 306 -24.47 -9.40 15.22
C ARG A 306 -25.52 -8.95 16.24
N TYR A 307 -26.26 -7.88 15.95
CA TYR A 307 -27.33 -7.38 16.84
C TYR A 307 -28.66 -8.13 16.69
N GLY A 308 -28.73 -9.09 15.76
CA GLY A 308 -29.91 -9.90 15.51
C GLY A 308 -31.08 -9.10 14.97
N TYR A 309 -30.81 -8.07 14.16
CA TYR A 309 -31.85 -7.28 13.49
C TYR A 309 -32.33 -7.94 12.19
N LEU A 310 -31.50 -8.81 11.63
CA LEU A 310 -31.80 -9.62 10.45
C LEU A 310 -31.43 -11.08 10.75
N PRO A 311 -32.30 -12.06 10.46
CA PRO A 311 -31.97 -13.47 10.66
C PRO A 311 -30.81 -13.90 9.76
N LEU A 312 -29.80 -14.54 10.35
CA LEU A 312 -28.61 -15.01 9.63
C LEU A 312 -28.97 -15.98 8.49
N GLU A 313 -29.87 -16.93 8.74
CA GLU A 313 -30.23 -17.94 7.74
C GLU A 313 -30.85 -17.32 6.48
N THR A 314 -31.62 -16.24 6.62
CA THR A 314 -32.17 -15.50 5.47
C THR A 314 -31.05 -14.97 4.57
N VAL A 315 -29.95 -14.48 5.17
CA VAL A 315 -28.78 -13.99 4.43
C VAL A 315 -28.01 -15.14 3.78
N LEU A 316 -27.74 -16.21 4.54
CA LEU A 316 -27.01 -17.36 4.01
C LEU A 316 -27.75 -17.98 2.82
N GLU A 317 -29.07 -18.09 2.89
CA GLU A 317 -29.86 -18.66 1.81
C GLU A 317 -29.84 -17.80 0.55
N ALA A 318 -30.04 -16.49 0.68
CA ALA A 318 -29.96 -15.57 -0.46
C ALA A 318 -28.56 -15.59 -1.12
N LEU A 319 -27.49 -15.71 -0.33
CA LEU A 319 -26.13 -15.77 -0.85
C LEU A 319 -25.82 -17.10 -1.55
N ARG A 320 -26.39 -18.23 -1.09
CA ARG A 320 -26.29 -19.52 -1.80
C ARG A 320 -27.02 -19.49 -3.14
N GLN A 321 -28.13 -18.78 -3.20
CA GLN A 321 -28.98 -18.64 -4.39
C GLN A 321 -28.56 -17.48 -5.31
N LYS A 322 -27.50 -16.74 -4.98
CA LYS A 322 -27.04 -15.61 -5.80
C LYS A 322 -26.76 -16.06 -7.24
N ARG A 323 -26.87 -15.12 -8.18
CA ARG A 323 -26.47 -15.34 -9.58
C ARG A 323 -25.01 -15.83 -9.69
N ASP A 324 -24.75 -16.71 -10.65
CA ASP A 324 -23.46 -17.41 -10.78
C ASP A 324 -22.27 -16.46 -10.82
N MET A 325 -22.32 -15.43 -11.68
CA MET A 325 -21.23 -14.47 -11.90
C MET A 325 -21.31 -13.20 -11.04
N LEU A 326 -22.35 -13.06 -10.21
CA LEU A 326 -22.46 -11.89 -9.33
C LEU A 326 -21.44 -11.98 -8.18
N HIS A 327 -20.64 -10.92 -8.02
CA HIS A 327 -19.77 -10.73 -6.87
C HIS A 327 -20.56 -10.05 -5.73
N VAL A 328 -20.36 -10.51 -4.49
CA VAL A 328 -20.96 -9.91 -3.31
C VAL A 328 -19.88 -9.63 -2.27
N VAL A 329 -19.79 -8.40 -1.80
CA VAL A 329 -18.86 -7.99 -0.74
C VAL A 329 -19.64 -7.62 0.50
N ILE A 330 -19.29 -8.20 1.63
CA ILE A 330 -19.94 -7.98 2.91
C ILE A 330 -18.92 -7.36 3.85
N THR A 331 -19.27 -6.25 4.47
CA THR A 331 -18.37 -5.54 5.39
C THR A 331 -18.93 -5.49 6.80
N GLY A 332 -18.05 -5.11 7.73
CA GLY A 332 -18.39 -4.80 9.10
C GLY A 332 -17.71 -5.72 10.09
N ARG A 333 -17.73 -5.32 11.36
CA ARG A 333 -16.98 -5.99 12.42
C ARG A 333 -17.66 -7.32 12.78
N HIS A 334 -16.86 -8.30 13.21
CA HIS A 334 -17.33 -9.57 13.80
C HIS A 334 -18.28 -10.38 12.88
N ALA A 335 -17.82 -10.72 11.67
CA ALA A 335 -18.56 -11.61 10.78
C ALA A 335 -18.92 -12.93 11.48
N ASN A 336 -20.14 -13.41 11.24
CA ASN A 336 -20.59 -14.70 11.78
C ASN A 336 -19.79 -15.85 11.17
N LYS A 337 -19.48 -16.90 11.95
CA LYS A 337 -18.71 -18.07 11.48
C LYS A 337 -19.34 -18.75 10.26
N ALA A 338 -20.66 -18.93 10.25
CA ALA A 338 -21.34 -19.56 9.12
C ALA A 338 -21.22 -18.72 7.83
N LEU A 339 -21.16 -17.39 7.96
CA LEU A 339 -20.94 -16.50 6.83
C LEU A 339 -19.48 -16.57 6.34
N VAL A 340 -18.52 -16.68 7.27
CA VAL A 340 -17.09 -16.90 6.95
C VAL A 340 -16.89 -18.22 6.23
N GLU A 341 -17.58 -19.28 6.66
CA GLU A 341 -17.52 -20.60 6.02
C GLU A 341 -18.13 -20.61 4.61
N LEU A 342 -19.18 -19.82 4.38
CA LEU A 342 -19.80 -19.67 3.06
C LEU A 342 -18.95 -18.83 2.08
N ALA A 343 -18.15 -17.90 2.59
CA ALA A 343 -17.41 -16.95 1.77
C ALA A 343 -16.24 -17.58 1.02
N ASP A 344 -15.99 -17.08 -0.19
CA ASP A 344 -14.85 -17.49 -1.02
C ASP A 344 -13.55 -16.80 -0.60
N LEU A 345 -13.66 -15.58 -0.08
CA LEU A 345 -12.53 -14.79 0.39
C LEU A 345 -12.91 -14.06 1.68
N VAL A 346 -12.08 -14.19 2.71
CA VAL A 346 -12.27 -13.51 3.98
C VAL A 346 -11.00 -12.78 4.36
N THR A 347 -11.09 -11.47 4.58
CA THR A 347 -10.02 -10.63 5.11
C THR A 347 -10.39 -10.10 6.48
N GLU A 348 -9.58 -10.40 7.49
CA GLU A 348 -9.71 -9.84 8.84
C GLU A 348 -8.76 -8.65 9.01
N MET A 349 -9.30 -7.45 9.07
CA MET A 349 -8.54 -6.23 9.31
C MET A 349 -8.26 -6.06 10.80
N LYS A 350 -7.04 -6.39 11.20
CA LYS A 350 -6.56 -6.24 12.58
C LYS A 350 -5.90 -4.86 12.77
N PRO A 351 -6.27 -4.09 13.82
CA PRO A 351 -5.66 -2.80 14.08
C PRO A 351 -4.27 -2.97 14.69
N VAL A 352 -3.23 -3.08 13.85
CA VAL A 352 -1.83 -3.07 14.29
C VAL A 352 -1.50 -1.72 14.95
N LYS A 353 -1.91 -0.61 14.33
CA LYS A 353 -1.85 0.75 14.86
C LYS A 353 -3.10 1.52 14.43
N HIS A 354 -3.59 2.43 15.26
CA HIS A 354 -4.73 3.28 14.92
C HIS A 354 -4.57 4.68 15.52
N PRO A 355 -4.74 5.77 14.74
CA PRO A 355 -4.47 7.14 15.20
C PRO A 355 -5.35 7.57 16.38
N TYR A 356 -6.58 7.06 16.45
CA TYR A 356 -7.48 7.28 17.60
C TYR A 356 -6.86 6.89 18.95
N LYS A 357 -6.03 5.83 19.02
CA LYS A 357 -5.34 5.44 20.26
C LYS A 357 -4.32 6.49 20.72
N ALA A 358 -3.85 7.34 19.80
CA ALA A 358 -2.98 8.47 20.08
C ALA A 358 -3.75 9.78 20.28
N GLY A 359 -5.08 9.73 20.45
CA GLY A 359 -5.92 10.92 20.66
C GLY A 359 -6.21 11.74 19.40
N ILE A 360 -5.86 11.24 18.21
CA ILE A 360 -6.13 11.92 16.95
C ILE A 360 -7.60 11.70 16.57
N ARG A 361 -8.33 12.80 16.38
CA ARG A 361 -9.74 12.80 15.96
C ARG A 361 -9.90 12.35 14.50
N ALA A 362 -11.10 11.90 14.14
CA ALA A 362 -11.48 11.62 12.76
C ALA A 362 -11.28 12.84 11.84
N GLN A 363 -10.77 12.61 10.63
CA GLN A 363 -10.42 13.63 9.65
C GLN A 363 -11.18 13.41 8.34
N LYS A 364 -11.57 14.54 7.73
CA LYS A 364 -12.18 14.56 6.39
C LYS A 364 -11.22 13.96 5.36
N GLY A 365 -11.72 13.06 4.52
CA GLY A 365 -10.96 12.32 3.51
C GLY A 365 -10.21 11.11 4.05
N VAL A 366 -10.27 10.83 5.36
CA VAL A 366 -9.63 9.67 5.99
C VAL A 366 -10.66 8.77 6.65
N GLU A 367 -11.52 9.32 7.52
CA GLU A 367 -12.61 8.60 8.20
C GLU A 367 -13.98 8.83 7.56
N PHE A 368 -14.21 10.02 6.97
CA PHE A 368 -15.47 10.42 6.33
C PHE A 368 -15.29 11.43 5.20
#